data_AF-A0A8T5HMB0-F1
#
_entry.id   AF-A0A8T5HMB0-F1
#
_cell.length_a   1.000
_cell.length_b   1.000
_cell.length_c   1.000
_cell.angle_alpha   90.00
_cell.angle_beta   90.00
_cell.angle_gamma   90.00
#
_symmetry.space_group_name_H-M   'P 1'
#
loop_
_entity.id
_entity.type
_entity.pdbx_description
1 polymer ?
#
loop_
_entity_poly.entity_id
_entity_poly.type
_entity_poly.pdbx_seq_one_letter_code
_entity_poly.pdbx_strand_id
1 'polypeptide(L)'
;MKYRKPYSPIDPNKPIIGGIKNPSDLESKILAKKKNDLGIFRKLTNWYYRPKSFERSGKLYTWLGVKYFQKALMGTYGKFIKKLGGARHPSNYFVGENRTVPNMLTYESGTRFNEFIHTPLIFICGKNTIQSASEGRIDEAVVHAAFMALNFYCTILQRYNRARVYNTLDLKLK
;
A
#
# COMPACT_ATOMS: atom_id res chain seq x y z
N MET A 1 -34.21 30.11 -13.81
CA MET A 1 -33.58 29.83 -12.50
C MET A 1 -33.89 28.38 -12.12
N LYS A 2 -32.95 27.43 -12.23
CA LYS A 2 -33.19 25.99 -11.95
C LYS A 2 -32.92 25.71 -10.47
N TYR A 3 -33.96 25.35 -9.73
CA TYR A 3 -33.90 24.93 -8.33
C TYR A 3 -33.03 23.65 -8.21
N ARG A 4 -31.91 23.72 -7.48
CA ARG A 4 -31.10 22.53 -7.15
C ARG A 4 -31.71 21.86 -5.91
N LYS A 5 -32.00 20.56 -6.02
CA LYS A 5 -32.44 19.75 -4.87
C LYS A 5 -31.38 19.75 -3.76
N PRO A 6 -31.78 19.77 -2.47
CA PRO A 6 -30.85 19.69 -1.35
C PRO A 6 -30.10 18.35 -1.35
N TYR A 7 -28.83 18.40 -0.95
CA TYR A 7 -27.90 17.27 -0.94
C TYR A 7 -28.38 16.18 0.03
N SER A 8 -28.49 14.94 -0.44
CA SER A 8 -28.75 13.76 0.40
C SER A 8 -27.43 13.30 1.06
N PRO A 9 -27.44 12.90 2.36
CA PRO A 9 -26.27 12.33 3.00
C PRO A 9 -25.83 11.04 2.29
N ILE A 10 -24.53 10.93 1.97
CA ILE A 10 -23.97 9.81 1.22
C ILE A 10 -23.91 8.55 2.10
N ASP A 11 -24.45 7.45 1.58
CA ASP A 11 -24.33 6.11 2.17
C ASP A 11 -22.96 5.50 1.84
N PRO A 12 -22.09 5.26 2.84
CA PRO A 12 -20.74 4.73 2.65
C PRO A 12 -20.72 3.28 2.11
N ASN A 13 -21.87 2.59 2.10
CA ASN A 13 -21.99 1.20 1.68
C ASN A 13 -22.44 1.01 0.23
N LYS A 14 -22.80 2.10 -0.49
CA LYS A 14 -23.21 1.98 -1.89
C LYS A 14 -22.01 1.74 -2.82
N PRO A 15 -22.13 0.83 -3.81
CA PRO A 15 -21.18 0.76 -4.92
C PRO A 15 -21.19 2.08 -5.70
N ILE A 16 -20.02 2.48 -6.16
CA ILE A 16 -19.75 3.84 -6.60
C ILE A 16 -20.50 4.15 -7.91
N ILE A 17 -21.60 4.87 -7.79
CA ILE A 17 -22.28 5.58 -8.89
C ILE A 17 -22.38 7.05 -8.45
N GLY A 18 -21.45 7.89 -8.93
CA GLY A 18 -21.55 9.35 -8.90
C GLY A 18 -21.09 10.07 -7.61
N GLY A 19 -20.01 10.84 -7.75
CA GLY A 19 -19.85 12.19 -7.20
C GLY A 19 -19.67 12.38 -5.69
N ILE A 20 -18.43 12.32 -5.20
CA ILE A 20 -18.00 13.01 -3.98
C ILE A 20 -17.01 14.10 -4.39
N LYS A 21 -17.29 15.35 -4.01
CA LYS A 21 -16.53 16.53 -4.47
C LYS A 21 -15.29 16.89 -3.63
N ASN A 22 -15.00 16.22 -2.51
CA ASN A 22 -13.76 16.47 -1.77
C ASN A 22 -13.28 15.29 -0.88
N PRO A 23 -12.07 14.74 -1.12
CA PRO A 23 -11.41 13.71 -0.30
C PRO A 23 -11.14 14.14 1.14
N SER A 24 -10.81 15.43 1.29
CA SER A 24 -10.23 16.01 2.50
C SER A 24 -11.19 16.02 3.68
N ASP A 25 -12.50 16.02 3.41
CA ASP A 25 -13.54 16.12 4.43
C ASP A 25 -13.86 14.78 5.09
N LEU A 26 -13.64 13.68 4.36
CA LEU A 26 -13.82 12.33 4.90
C LEU A 26 -12.60 11.92 5.75
N GLU A 27 -11.39 12.21 5.27
CA GLU A 27 -10.17 12.02 6.04
C GLU A 27 -10.20 12.89 7.31
N SER A 28 -10.58 14.17 7.21
CA SER A 28 -10.59 15.07 8.38
C SER A 28 -11.60 14.63 9.46
N LYS A 29 -12.78 14.12 9.09
CA LYS A 29 -13.79 13.62 10.04
C LYS A 29 -13.38 12.33 10.73
N ILE A 30 -12.75 11.40 10.01
CA ILE A 30 -12.20 10.16 10.60
C ILE A 30 -11.01 10.47 11.51
N LEU A 31 -10.19 11.47 11.14
CA LEU A 31 -8.98 11.86 11.88
C LEU A 31 -9.23 12.82 13.05
N ALA A 32 -10.36 13.53 13.09
CA ALA A 32 -10.73 14.45 14.16
C ALA A 32 -11.16 13.74 15.46
N LYS A 33 -11.58 12.48 15.38
CA LYS A 33 -12.01 11.68 16.55
C LYS A 33 -10.86 11.17 17.43
N LYS A 34 -9.59 11.40 17.04
CA LYS A 34 -8.39 10.81 17.68
C LYS A 34 -7.30 11.88 17.87
N LYS A 35 -7.30 12.58 19.01
CA LYS A 35 -6.32 13.63 19.41
C LYS A 35 -5.88 13.37 20.88
N ASN A 36 -4.63 13.55 21.32
CA ASN A 36 -3.72 14.66 21.00
C ASN A 36 -2.19 14.41 20.97
N ASP A 37 -1.59 13.29 21.37
CA ASP A 37 -0.09 13.18 21.38
C ASP A 37 0.54 12.61 20.10
N LEU A 38 -0.30 12.13 19.18
CA LEU A 38 0.12 11.52 17.91
C LEU A 38 0.43 12.55 16.80
N GLY A 39 0.40 13.86 17.06
CA GLY A 39 0.40 14.89 16.01
C GLY A 39 1.61 14.88 15.08
N ILE A 40 2.82 14.91 15.66
CA ILE A 40 4.07 14.99 14.88
C ILE A 40 4.42 13.63 14.27
N PHE A 41 4.38 12.56 15.06
CA PHE A 41 4.60 11.19 14.55
C PHE A 41 3.62 10.80 13.44
N ARG A 42 2.33 11.18 13.56
CA ARG A 42 1.34 10.96 12.51
C ARG A 42 1.66 11.78 11.25
N LYS A 43 2.10 13.03 11.40
CA LYS A 43 2.54 13.86 10.26
C LYS A 43 3.75 13.24 9.55
N LEU A 44 4.77 12.81 10.30
CA LEU A 44 5.98 12.18 9.76
C LEU A 44 5.68 10.85 9.06
N THR A 45 4.92 9.97 9.71
CA THR A 45 4.52 8.69 9.12
C THR A 45 3.66 8.91 7.87
N ASN A 46 2.69 9.82 7.91
CA ASN A 46 1.92 10.17 6.72
C ASN A 46 2.80 10.75 5.61
N TRP A 47 3.76 11.62 5.94
CA TRP A 47 4.69 12.16 4.95
C TRP A 47 5.55 11.06 4.32
N TYR A 48 6.04 10.12 5.11
CA TYR A 48 6.85 8.99 4.66
C TYR A 48 6.06 8.07 3.72
N TYR A 49 4.88 7.60 4.17
CA TYR A 49 4.07 6.65 3.42
C TYR A 49 3.34 7.30 2.24
N ARG A 50 3.11 8.62 2.23
CA ARG A 50 2.41 9.26 1.10
C ARG A 50 3.22 9.11 -0.19
N PRO A 51 2.63 8.60 -1.29
CA PRO A 51 3.30 8.49 -2.57
C PRO A 51 3.81 9.85 -3.04
N LYS A 52 5.08 9.91 -3.43
CA LYS A 52 5.70 11.11 -3.97
C LYS A 52 5.23 11.35 -5.41
N SER A 53 5.40 12.57 -5.92
CA SER A 53 4.97 12.95 -7.27
C SER A 53 5.54 12.03 -8.36
N PHE A 54 6.81 11.66 -8.25
CA PHE A 54 7.47 10.74 -9.19
C PHE A 54 6.94 9.30 -9.11
N GLU A 55 6.50 8.86 -7.92
CA GLU A 55 5.94 7.52 -7.67
C GLU A 55 4.54 7.38 -8.27
N ARG A 56 3.76 8.47 -8.32
CA ARG A 56 2.36 8.47 -8.81
C ARG A 56 2.23 7.99 -10.24
N SER A 57 3.23 8.22 -11.09
CA SER A 57 3.20 7.77 -12.49
C SER A 57 3.26 6.25 -12.63
N GLY A 58 3.77 5.53 -11.62
CA GLY A 58 4.06 4.09 -11.71
C GLY A 58 5.22 3.72 -12.62
N LYS A 59 5.81 4.67 -13.37
CA LYS A 59 6.88 4.42 -14.36
C LYS A 59 8.15 3.91 -13.69
N LEU A 60 8.55 4.53 -12.58
CA LEU A 60 9.71 4.12 -11.78
C LEU A 60 9.62 2.64 -11.40
N TYR A 61 8.49 2.22 -10.83
CA TYR A 61 8.30 0.83 -10.41
C TYR A 61 8.20 -0.14 -11.59
N THR A 62 7.69 0.31 -12.73
CA THR A 62 7.68 -0.49 -13.95
C THR A 62 9.09 -0.73 -14.46
N TRP A 63 9.94 0.30 -14.46
CA TRP A 63 11.35 0.21 -14.81
C TRP A 63 12.13 -0.70 -13.85
N LEU A 64 11.86 -0.60 -12.55
CA LEU A 64 12.40 -1.49 -11.51
C LEU A 64 11.83 -2.93 -11.56
N GLY A 65 10.99 -3.27 -12.54
CA GLY A 65 10.47 -4.63 -12.70
C GLY A 65 9.41 -5.05 -11.68
N VAL A 66 8.90 -4.14 -10.83
CA VAL A 66 7.93 -4.44 -9.77
C VAL A 66 6.65 -5.07 -10.31
N LYS A 67 6.24 -4.69 -11.51
CA LYS A 67 5.06 -5.29 -12.19
C LYS A 67 5.26 -6.77 -12.48
N TYR A 68 6.46 -7.19 -12.86
CA TYR A 68 6.78 -8.59 -13.12
C TYR A 68 6.89 -9.36 -11.80
N PHE A 69 7.55 -8.77 -10.81
CA PHE A 69 7.60 -9.34 -9.46
C PHE A 69 6.20 -9.55 -8.86
N GLN A 70 5.32 -8.54 -8.96
CA GLN A 70 3.92 -8.66 -8.52
C GLN A 70 3.20 -9.81 -9.21
N LYS A 71 3.37 -9.96 -10.53
CA LYS A 71 2.75 -11.05 -11.29
C LYS A 71 3.28 -12.41 -10.85
N ALA A 72 4.59 -12.54 -10.67
CA ALA A 72 5.20 -13.77 -10.18
C ALA A 72 4.66 -14.13 -8.79
N LEU A 73 4.69 -13.18 -7.85
CA LEU A 73 4.21 -13.36 -6.48
C LEU A 73 2.71 -13.69 -6.42
N MET A 74 1.88 -13.01 -7.21
CA MET A 74 0.45 -13.33 -7.29
C MET A 74 0.18 -14.65 -8.03
N GLY A 75 1.03 -15.02 -8.98
CA GLY A 75 0.98 -16.29 -9.71
C GLY A 75 1.32 -17.49 -8.85
N THR A 76 2.17 -17.32 -7.83
CA THR A 76 2.55 -18.37 -6.87
C THR A 76 1.75 -18.26 -5.58
N TYR A 77 2.07 -17.27 -4.76
CA TYR A 77 1.49 -17.05 -3.44
C TYR A 77 0.01 -16.65 -3.51
N GLY A 78 -0.36 -15.84 -4.50
CA GLY A 78 -1.76 -15.45 -4.71
C GLY A 78 -2.68 -16.63 -5.05
N LYS A 79 -2.21 -17.61 -5.84
CA LYS A 79 -2.96 -18.85 -6.09
C LYS A 79 -3.14 -19.69 -4.82
N PHE A 80 -2.10 -19.77 -3.99
CA PHE A 80 -2.16 -20.47 -2.71
C PHE A 80 -3.18 -19.83 -1.76
N ILE A 81 -3.14 -18.49 -1.58
CA ILE A 81 -4.12 -17.78 -0.74
C ILE A 81 -5.55 -17.90 -1.31
N LYS A 82 -5.71 -17.86 -2.64
CA LYS A 82 -7.03 -18.04 -3.26
C LYS A 82 -7.60 -19.43 -2.98
N LYS A 83 -6.76 -20.47 -2.97
CA LYS A 83 -7.16 -21.83 -2.59
C LYS A 83 -7.60 -21.93 -1.12
N LEU A 84 -7.05 -21.09 -0.25
CA LEU A 84 -7.43 -20.98 1.17
C LEU A 84 -8.63 -20.05 1.43
N GLY A 85 -9.32 -19.56 0.38
CA GLY A 85 -10.51 -18.71 0.52
C GLY A 85 -10.22 -17.22 0.81
N GLY A 86 -8.95 -16.81 0.91
CA GLY A 86 -8.57 -15.45 1.31
C GLY A 86 -8.75 -14.36 0.25
N ALA A 87 -9.19 -14.70 -0.97
CA ALA A 87 -9.29 -13.75 -2.08
C ALA A 87 -10.61 -12.95 -2.13
N ARG A 88 -11.63 -13.32 -1.32
CA ARG A 88 -12.97 -12.69 -1.37
C ARG A 88 -13.06 -11.39 -0.55
N HIS A 89 -12.18 -11.20 0.44
CA HIS A 89 -12.20 -10.05 1.33
C HIS A 89 -10.99 -9.13 1.09
N PRO A 90 -11.13 -7.81 1.31
CA PRO A 90 -9.99 -6.90 1.30
C PRO A 90 -8.96 -7.35 2.34
N SER A 91 -7.71 -7.44 1.92
CA SER A 91 -6.57 -7.90 2.72
C SER A 91 -5.33 -7.07 2.37
N ASN A 92 -4.19 -7.32 3.01
CA ASN A 92 -2.94 -6.63 2.68
C ASN A 92 -2.46 -6.92 1.24
N TYR A 93 -3.05 -7.91 0.56
CA TYR A 93 -2.65 -8.37 -0.77
C TYR A 93 -3.71 -8.12 -1.85
N PHE A 94 -4.95 -7.84 -1.46
CA PHE A 94 -6.07 -7.67 -2.37
C PHE A 94 -7.00 -6.53 -1.92
N VAL A 95 -7.38 -5.63 -2.84
CA VAL A 95 -8.31 -4.51 -2.55
C VAL A 95 -9.74 -5.00 -2.29
N GLY A 96 -10.04 -6.28 -2.57
CA GLY A 96 -11.40 -6.82 -2.60
C GLY A 96 -12.05 -6.65 -3.96
N GLU A 97 -13.11 -7.41 -4.22
CA GLU A 97 -13.90 -7.32 -5.46
C GLU A 97 -14.59 -5.94 -5.56
N ASN A 98 -15.06 -5.44 -4.41
CA ASN A 98 -15.71 -4.13 -4.31
C ASN A 98 -14.68 -3.05 -3.99
N ARG A 99 -14.33 -2.21 -4.98
CA ARG A 99 -13.38 -1.09 -4.82
C ARG A 99 -14.03 0.14 -4.17
N THR A 100 -14.68 -0.02 -3.03
CA THR A 100 -15.24 1.09 -2.25
C THR A 100 -14.12 1.91 -1.59
N VAL A 101 -14.42 3.16 -1.19
CA VAL A 101 -13.43 4.00 -0.48
C VAL A 101 -12.94 3.32 0.81
N PRO A 102 -13.81 2.77 1.69
CA PRO A 102 -13.36 2.03 2.87
C PRO A 102 -12.41 0.87 2.55
N ASN A 103 -12.72 0.06 1.54
CA ASN A 103 -11.88 -1.08 1.16
C ASN A 103 -10.51 -0.64 0.65
N MET A 104 -10.46 0.46 -0.11
CA MET A 104 -9.20 1.03 -0.57
C MET A 104 -8.34 1.59 0.57
N LEU A 105 -8.96 2.20 1.59
CA LEU A 105 -8.25 2.68 2.78
C LEU A 105 -7.75 1.53 3.67
N THR A 106 -8.54 0.46 3.80
CA THR A 106 -8.10 -0.77 4.48
C THR A 106 -6.90 -1.39 3.78
N TYR A 107 -6.97 -1.52 2.45
CA TYR A 107 -5.85 -2.01 1.65
C TYR A 107 -4.61 -1.11 1.79
N GLU A 108 -4.77 0.21 1.73
CA GLU A 108 -3.70 1.19 1.92
C GLU A 108 -3.01 1.01 3.28
N SER A 109 -3.79 0.84 4.35
CA SER A 109 -3.28 0.59 5.70
C SER A 109 -2.50 -0.74 5.75
N GLY A 110 -3.01 -1.79 5.11
CA GLY A 110 -2.31 -3.06 4.95
C GLY A 110 -0.97 -2.92 4.24
N THR A 111 -0.88 -2.08 3.19
CA THR A 111 0.40 -1.81 2.52
C THR A 111 1.40 -1.05 3.42
N ARG A 112 0.94 -0.17 4.34
CA ARG A 112 1.83 0.47 5.36
C ARG A 112 2.41 -0.57 6.29
N PHE A 113 1.56 -1.47 6.79
CA PHE A 113 1.97 -2.50 7.73
C PHE A 113 2.98 -3.46 7.10
N ASN A 114 2.73 -3.93 5.87
CA ASN A 114 3.69 -4.77 5.16
C ASN A 114 5.02 -4.05 4.89
N GLU A 115 4.98 -2.77 4.49
CA GLU A 115 6.19 -1.97 4.32
C GLU A 115 6.97 -1.82 5.63
N PHE A 116 6.26 -1.63 6.75
CA PHE A 116 6.86 -1.55 8.09
C PHE A 116 7.53 -2.85 8.52
N ILE A 117 7.01 -4.03 8.13
CA ILE A 117 7.63 -5.33 8.42
C ILE A 117 8.86 -5.56 7.54
N HIS A 118 8.74 -5.33 6.22
CA HIS A 118 9.81 -5.67 5.29
C HIS A 118 11.00 -4.72 5.35
N THR A 119 10.78 -3.44 5.68
CA THR A 119 11.85 -2.44 5.70
C THR A 119 12.96 -2.77 6.72
N PRO A 120 12.68 -3.07 8.00
CA PRO A 120 13.68 -3.54 8.95
C PRO A 120 14.40 -4.83 8.52
N LEU A 121 13.67 -5.75 7.88
CA LEU A 121 14.25 -7.01 7.39
C LEU A 121 15.30 -6.80 6.29
N ILE A 122 15.17 -5.76 5.47
CA ILE A 122 16.23 -5.38 4.50
C ILE A 122 17.54 -5.09 5.24
N PHE A 123 17.49 -4.33 6.35
CA PHE A 123 18.68 -3.97 7.11
C PHE A 123 19.27 -5.17 7.88
N ILE A 124 18.42 -6.01 8.46
CA ILE A 124 18.86 -7.24 9.14
C ILE A 124 19.56 -8.17 8.16
N CYS A 125 18.93 -8.45 7.01
CA CYS A 125 19.54 -9.28 5.98
C CYS A 125 20.82 -8.64 5.41
N GLY A 126 20.83 -7.33 5.16
CA GLY A 126 22.02 -6.63 4.68
C GLY A 126 23.20 -6.69 5.66
N LYS A 127 22.94 -6.52 6.97
CA LYS A 127 23.95 -6.73 8.01
C LYS A 127 24.51 -8.15 7.97
N ASN A 128 23.64 -9.16 7.91
CA ASN A 128 24.05 -10.55 7.89
C ASN A 128 24.83 -10.89 6.60
N THR A 129 24.44 -10.34 5.45
CA THR A 129 25.20 -10.47 4.19
C THR A 129 26.63 -9.97 4.35
N ILE A 130 26.80 -8.76 4.89
CA ILE A 130 28.13 -8.16 5.11
C ILE A 130 28.94 -9.00 6.08
N GLN A 131 28.33 -9.41 7.19
CA GLN A 131 28.99 -10.22 8.20
C GLN A 131 29.46 -11.56 7.64
N SER A 132 28.57 -12.35 7.02
CA SER A 132 28.91 -13.65 6.42
C SER A 132 29.98 -13.51 5.33
N ALA A 133 29.92 -12.47 4.49
CA ALA A 133 30.95 -12.20 3.48
C ALA A 133 32.31 -11.88 4.13
N SER A 134 32.33 -11.08 5.19
CA SER A 134 33.57 -10.72 5.90
C SER A 134 34.22 -11.91 6.62
N GLU A 135 33.42 -12.91 6.99
CA GLU A 135 33.86 -14.16 7.63
C GLU A 135 34.19 -15.27 6.60
N GLY A 136 34.12 -14.97 5.29
CA GLY A 136 34.39 -15.92 4.21
C GLY A 136 33.27 -16.93 3.94
N ARG A 137 32.11 -16.81 4.61
CA ARG A 137 30.92 -17.64 4.41
C ARG A 137 30.07 -17.13 3.24
N ILE A 138 30.59 -17.32 2.02
CA ILE A 138 29.99 -16.76 0.80
C ILE A 138 28.61 -17.34 0.48
N ASP A 139 28.40 -18.62 0.73
CA ASP A 139 27.11 -19.30 0.58
C ASP A 139 26.02 -18.66 1.43
N GLU A 140 26.31 -18.43 2.72
CA GLU A 140 25.39 -17.77 3.64
C GLU A 140 25.17 -16.29 3.26
N ALA A 141 26.23 -15.59 2.83
CA ALA A 141 26.13 -14.21 2.38
C ALA A 141 25.17 -14.07 1.18
N VAL A 142 25.25 -14.99 0.22
CA VAL A 142 24.35 -15.05 -0.94
C VAL A 142 22.90 -15.29 -0.52
N VAL A 143 22.67 -16.18 0.45
CA VAL A 143 21.32 -16.44 0.98
C VAL A 143 20.75 -15.17 1.62
N HIS A 144 21.49 -14.51 2.50
CA HIS A 144 21.05 -13.25 3.12
C HIS A 144 20.84 -12.14 2.09
N ALA A 145 21.68 -12.09 1.04
CA ALA A 145 21.53 -11.11 -0.04
C ALA A 145 20.25 -11.35 -0.84
N ALA A 146 19.89 -12.60 -1.10
CA ALA A 146 18.63 -12.97 -1.76
C ALA A 146 17.42 -12.58 -0.90
N PHE A 147 17.46 -12.82 0.41
CA PHE A 147 16.40 -12.38 1.33
C PHE A 147 16.30 -10.84 1.44
N MET A 148 17.44 -10.15 1.44
CA MET A 148 17.49 -8.69 1.38
C MET A 148 16.78 -8.18 0.12
N ALA A 149 17.12 -8.74 -1.06
CA ALA A 149 16.50 -8.39 -2.32
C ALA A 149 14.98 -8.67 -2.30
N LEU A 150 14.56 -9.82 -1.78
CA LEU A 150 13.14 -10.17 -1.66
C LEU A 150 12.37 -9.15 -0.80
N ASN A 151 12.91 -8.79 0.38
CA ASN A 151 12.30 -7.78 1.25
C ASN A 151 12.27 -6.40 0.59
N PHE A 152 13.33 -6.03 -0.14
CA PHE A 152 13.37 -4.80 -0.92
C PHE A 152 12.24 -4.77 -1.97
N TYR A 153 12.08 -5.84 -2.74
CA TYR A 153 11.02 -5.98 -3.74
C TYR A 153 9.61 -5.94 -3.10
N CYS A 154 9.43 -6.57 -1.94
CA CYS A 154 8.18 -6.48 -1.19
C CYS A 154 7.87 -5.05 -0.74
N THR A 155 8.87 -4.30 -0.24
CA THR A 155 8.73 -2.90 0.17
C THR A 155 8.35 -1.99 -1.01
N ILE A 156 9.06 -2.05 -2.13
CA ILE A 156 8.74 -1.21 -3.30
C ILE A 156 7.41 -1.62 -3.94
N LEU A 157 7.01 -2.89 -3.83
CA LEU A 157 5.68 -3.36 -4.25
C LEU A 157 4.57 -2.69 -3.41
N GLN A 158 4.74 -2.56 -2.10
CA GLN A 158 3.77 -1.85 -1.25
C GLN A 158 3.63 -0.39 -1.67
N ARG A 159 4.75 0.29 -1.93
CA ARG A 159 4.73 1.69 -2.40
C ARG A 159 4.07 1.83 -3.78
N TYR A 160 4.35 0.92 -4.70
CA TYR A 160 3.70 0.87 -6.01
C TYR A 160 2.17 0.68 -5.90
N ASN A 161 1.73 -0.26 -5.07
CA ASN A 161 0.31 -0.51 -4.83
C ASN A 161 -0.37 0.72 -4.22
N ARG A 162 0.28 1.37 -3.25
CA ARG A 162 -0.21 2.61 -2.63
C ARG A 162 -0.36 3.75 -3.64
N ALA A 163 0.62 3.95 -4.52
CA ALA A 163 0.52 4.97 -5.58
C ALA A 163 -0.72 4.77 -6.46
N ARG A 164 -1.04 3.51 -6.82
CA ARG A 164 -2.25 3.18 -7.59
C ARG A 164 -3.55 3.42 -6.83
N VAL A 165 -3.56 3.14 -5.54
CA VAL A 165 -4.71 3.42 -4.66
C VAL A 165 -4.98 4.92 -4.61
N TYR A 166 -3.95 5.74 -4.39
CA TYR A 166 -4.09 7.19 -4.36
C TYR A 166 -4.56 7.74 -5.70
N ASN A 167 -4.02 7.27 -6.83
CA ASN A 167 -4.52 7.68 -8.14
C ASN A 167 -6.02 7.31 -8.33
N THR A 168 -6.45 6.16 -7.80
CA THR A 168 -7.86 5.74 -7.87
C THR A 168 -8.76 6.57 -6.97
N LEU A 169 -8.28 6.94 -5.77
CA LEU A 169 -8.99 7.81 -4.84
C LEU A 169 -9.11 9.24 -5.40
N ASP A 170 -8.01 9.80 -5.92
CA ASP A 170 -7.98 11.14 -6.53
C ASP A 170 -8.97 11.26 -7.71
N LEU A 171 -9.16 10.19 -8.50
CA LEU A 171 -10.16 10.16 -9.57
C LEU A 171 -11.61 10.06 -9.07
N LYS A 172 -11.83 9.48 -7.89
CA LYS A 172 -13.18 9.25 -7.33
C LYS A 172 -13.70 10.40 -6.47
N LEU A 173 -12.80 11.25 -6.00
CA LEU A 173 -13.07 12.32 -5.05
C LEU A 173 -12.98 13.72 -5.69
N LYS A 174 -12.67 13.78 -6.99
CA LYS A 174 -12.89 14.94 -7.87
C LYS A 174 -14.30 14.88 -8.43
#